data_AF-A0A6S7GC65-F1
#
_entry.id   AF-A0A6S7GC65-F1
#
_cell.length_a   1.000
_cell.length_b   1.000
_cell.length_c   1.000
_cell.angle_alpha   90.00
_cell.angle_beta   90.00
_cell.angle_gamma   90.00
#
_symmetry.space_group_name_H-M   'P 1'
#
loop_
_entity.id
_entity.type
_entity.pdbx_description
1 polymer ?
#
loop_
_entity_poly.entity_id
_entity_poly.type
_entity_poly.pdbx_seq_one_letter_code
_entity_poly.pdbx_strand_id
1 'polypeptide(L)'
;MPIGSYKSVKSRLIFRALTCDEVLSRFINYLENSVRECQKLTAHKVCTVLVGHNAKRIDVPVILHNSNSSIIANFQSLGIFFGDSLSLFKYLVKESILKDRNGDNCALNQFAVYKALFDQCFDAHDALEDVKALHRILFSSPLNLSEKDLIKHFQAIPFDDAYQDNLYLDQRHQLIQTLDTKLHGTITKSMVQKIARSGLSFANLQSLFDKFGRN
;
A
#
# COMPACT_ATOMS: atom_id res chain seq x y z
N MET A 1 -18.50 -23.85 8.69
CA MET A 1 -19.35 -23.88 7.48
C MET A 1 -18.63 -23.11 6.38
N PRO A 2 -18.33 -23.69 5.20
CA PRO A 2 -17.65 -22.96 4.15
C PRO A 2 -18.64 -22.06 3.40
N ILE A 3 -18.30 -20.77 3.29
CA ILE A 3 -19.07 -19.74 2.60
C ILE A 3 -18.44 -19.53 1.21
N GLY A 4 -19.25 -19.71 0.16
CA GLY A 4 -19.13 -19.02 -1.13
C GLY A 4 -18.02 -19.46 -2.09
N SER A 5 -18.40 -20.13 -3.19
CA SER A 5 -17.58 -20.23 -4.40
C SER A 5 -17.65 -18.93 -5.21
N TYR A 6 -16.52 -18.24 -5.42
CA TYR A 6 -16.43 -17.09 -6.34
C TYR A 6 -16.13 -17.56 -7.76
N LYS A 7 -16.85 -17.00 -8.75
CA LYS A 7 -16.61 -17.21 -10.18
C LYS A 7 -15.76 -16.07 -10.75
N SER A 8 -14.51 -16.36 -11.12
CA SER A 8 -13.72 -15.53 -12.03
C SER A 8 -14.04 -15.92 -13.49
N VAL A 9 -14.23 -14.93 -14.37
CA VAL A 9 -14.68 -15.11 -15.77
C VAL A 9 -13.54 -15.51 -16.73
N LYS A 10 -12.34 -15.84 -16.23
CA LYS A 10 -11.28 -16.43 -17.07
C LYS A 10 -10.68 -17.66 -16.37
N SER A 11 -10.88 -18.82 -17.01
CA SER A 11 -10.47 -20.19 -16.63
C SER A 11 -11.36 -20.92 -15.61
N ARG A 12 -11.84 -22.11 -16.00
CA ARG A 12 -12.60 -23.07 -15.18
C ARG A 12 -11.67 -23.81 -14.22
N LEU A 13 -11.10 -23.09 -13.26
CA LEU A 13 -10.45 -23.70 -12.10
C LEU A 13 -11.29 -23.36 -10.87
N ILE A 14 -11.90 -24.39 -10.27
CA ILE A 14 -12.56 -24.27 -8.98
C ILE A 14 -11.44 -24.22 -7.94
N PHE A 15 -10.94 -23.03 -7.66
CA PHE A 15 -10.05 -22.84 -6.53
C PHE A 15 -10.87 -22.81 -5.26
N ARG A 16 -10.46 -23.59 -4.25
CA ARG A 16 -10.89 -23.36 -2.88
C ARG A 16 -10.28 -22.03 -2.45
N ALA A 17 -11.07 -20.96 -2.51
CA ALA A 17 -10.65 -19.67 -2.00
C ALA A 17 -10.37 -19.79 -0.50
N LEU A 18 -9.18 -19.37 -0.09
CA LEU A 18 -8.82 -19.25 1.31
C LEU A 18 -9.45 -17.98 1.88
N THR A 19 -9.71 -17.99 3.19
CA THR A 19 -10.08 -16.77 3.92
C THR A 19 -8.90 -15.81 3.98
N CYS A 20 -9.16 -14.50 4.18
CA CYS A 20 -8.09 -13.53 4.33
C CYS A 20 -7.14 -13.87 5.49
N ASP A 21 -7.70 -14.32 6.62
CA ASP A 21 -6.91 -14.75 7.79
C ASP A 21 -5.96 -15.92 7.43
N GLU A 22 -6.45 -16.91 6.69
CA GLU A 22 -5.62 -18.05 6.25
C GLU A 22 -4.52 -17.60 5.28
N VAL A 23 -4.84 -16.71 4.33
CA VAL A 23 -3.85 -16.20 3.36
C VAL A 23 -2.77 -15.39 4.07
N LEU A 24 -3.16 -14.45 4.93
CA LEU A 24 -2.23 -13.57 5.64
C LEU A 24 -1.38 -14.36 6.63
N SER A 25 -1.96 -15.34 7.32
CA SER A 25 -1.20 -16.23 8.20
C SER A 25 -0.16 -17.05 7.43
N ARG A 26 -0.51 -17.58 6.26
CA ARG A 26 0.46 -18.26 5.37
C ARG A 26 1.54 -17.32 4.87
N PHE A 27 1.18 -16.08 4.55
CA PHE A 27 2.13 -15.07 4.10
C PHE A 27 3.12 -14.67 5.21
N ILE A 28 2.65 -14.46 6.44
CA ILE A 28 3.51 -14.21 7.61
C ILE A 28 4.47 -15.37 7.84
N ASN A 29 3.97 -16.62 7.84
CA ASN A 29 4.83 -17.80 7.99
C ASN A 29 5.90 -17.88 6.89
N TYR A 30 5.55 -17.52 5.65
CA TYR A 30 6.50 -17.42 4.57
C TYR A 30 7.59 -16.37 4.87
N LEU A 31 7.21 -15.17 5.30
CA LEU A 31 8.16 -14.11 5.66
C LEU A 31 9.08 -14.53 6.82
N GLU A 32 8.53 -15.13 7.88
CA GLU A 32 9.31 -15.65 9.01
C GLU A 32 10.34 -16.69 8.57
N ASN A 33 9.93 -17.61 7.69
CA ASN A 33 10.84 -18.61 7.11
C ASN A 33 11.95 -17.93 6.30
N SER A 34 11.59 -16.99 5.42
CA SER A 34 12.57 -16.25 4.61
C SER A 34 13.57 -15.49 5.47
N VAL A 35 13.11 -14.78 6.51
CA VAL A 35 13.99 -14.07 7.45
C VAL A 35 14.93 -15.04 8.16
N ARG A 36 14.43 -16.18 8.64
CA ARG A 36 15.26 -17.20 9.28
C ARG A 36 16.32 -17.76 8.36
N GLU A 37 15.99 -18.05 7.10
CA GLU A 37 16.97 -18.53 6.13
C GLU A 37 18.03 -17.46 5.80
N CYS A 38 17.62 -16.21 5.60
CA CYS A 38 18.57 -15.11 5.38
C CYS A 38 19.50 -14.91 6.59
N GLN A 39 18.99 -15.03 7.82
CA GLN A 39 19.78 -14.83 9.03
C GLN A 39 20.87 -15.89 9.21
N LYS A 40 20.71 -17.09 8.63
CA LYS A 40 21.78 -18.10 8.61
C LYS A 40 22.95 -17.71 7.70
N LEU A 41 22.72 -16.83 6.72
CA LEU A 41 23.70 -16.44 5.71
C LEU A 41 24.50 -15.20 6.10
N THR A 42 24.10 -14.48 7.16
CA THR A 42 24.75 -13.23 7.54
C THR A 42 24.72 -13.00 9.06
N ALA A 43 25.80 -12.43 9.58
CA ALA A 43 25.86 -11.95 10.97
C ALA A 43 25.17 -10.58 11.15
N HIS A 44 24.81 -9.91 10.05
CA HIS A 44 24.10 -8.63 10.11
C HIS A 44 22.62 -8.84 10.42
N LYS A 45 21.98 -7.81 10.97
CA LYS A 45 20.54 -7.79 11.18
C LYS A 45 19.84 -7.85 9.83
N VAL A 46 18.97 -8.85 9.64
CA VAL A 46 18.09 -8.93 8.46
C VAL A 46 16.95 -7.93 8.62
N CYS A 47 16.69 -7.17 7.55
CA CYS A 47 15.57 -6.24 7.46
C CYS A 47 14.68 -6.65 6.28
N THR A 48 13.37 -6.73 6.50
CA THR A 48 12.41 -7.11 5.46
C THR A 48 11.67 -5.88 4.97
N VAL A 49 11.77 -5.61 3.68
CA VAL A 49 11.00 -4.53 3.02
C VAL A 49 10.03 -5.17 2.02
N LEU A 50 8.73 -5.01 2.29
CA LEU A 50 7.67 -5.39 1.36
C LEU A 50 7.44 -4.26 0.37
N VAL A 51 7.74 -4.49 -0.90
CA VAL A 51 7.68 -3.47 -1.95
C VAL A 51 6.53 -3.77 -2.89
N GLY A 52 5.63 -2.82 -3.06
CA GLY A 52 4.60 -2.83 -4.09
C GLY A 52 4.63 -1.53 -4.89
N HIS A 53 3.90 -1.50 -6.01
CA HIS A 53 3.75 -0.29 -6.80
C HIS A 53 2.55 0.52 -6.32
N ASN A 54 2.80 1.74 -5.82
CA ASN A 54 1.78 2.57 -5.18
C ASN A 54 1.22 1.92 -3.89
N ALA A 55 2.08 1.13 -3.22
CA ALA A 55 1.70 0.26 -2.12
C ALA A 55 1.07 1.02 -0.96
N LYS A 56 1.58 2.20 -0.63
CA LYS A 56 1.07 3.02 0.49
C LYS A 56 -0.41 3.37 0.34
N ARG A 57 -0.89 3.47 -0.90
CA ARG A 57 -2.27 3.84 -1.20
C ARG A 57 -3.17 2.63 -1.45
N ILE A 58 -2.62 1.50 -1.88
CA ILE A 58 -3.39 0.35 -2.37
C ILE A 58 -3.13 -0.87 -1.48
N ASP A 59 -1.95 -1.48 -1.61
CA ASP A 59 -1.64 -2.77 -0.98
C ASP A 59 -1.62 -2.70 0.54
N VAL A 60 -0.99 -1.66 1.11
CA VAL A 60 -0.83 -1.51 2.55
C VAL A 60 -2.19 -1.38 3.26
N PRO A 61 -3.10 -0.48 2.85
CA PRO A 61 -4.45 -0.47 3.41
C PRO A 61 -5.20 -1.80 3.27
N VAL A 62 -5.10 -2.46 2.12
CA VAL A 62 -5.78 -3.75 1.92
C VAL A 62 -5.26 -4.80 2.89
N ILE A 63 -3.95 -4.90 3.10
CA ILE A 63 -3.36 -5.84 4.06
C ILE A 63 -3.85 -5.52 5.48
N LEU A 64 -3.76 -4.26 5.90
CA LEU A 64 -4.11 -3.85 7.27
C LEU A 64 -5.61 -4.01 7.56
N HIS A 65 -6.49 -3.61 6.64
CA HIS A 65 -7.94 -3.74 6.80
C HIS A 65 -8.43 -5.18 6.86
N ASN A 66 -7.70 -6.11 6.23
CA ASN A 66 -8.02 -7.53 6.27
C ASN A 66 -7.26 -8.29 7.38
N SER A 67 -6.49 -7.59 8.21
CA SER A 67 -5.74 -8.18 9.32
C SER A 67 -6.52 -8.10 10.63
N ASN A 68 -6.67 -9.22 11.32
CA ASN A 68 -7.13 -9.23 12.70
C ASN A 68 -6.01 -8.87 13.70
N SER A 69 -6.34 -8.68 14.97
CA SER A 69 -5.37 -8.27 16.01
C SER A 69 -4.17 -9.21 16.15
N SER A 70 -4.34 -10.52 15.97
CA SER A 70 -3.24 -11.48 16.01
C SER A 70 -2.32 -11.32 14.81
N ILE A 71 -2.87 -11.08 13.61
CA ILE A 71 -2.10 -10.86 12.39
C ILE A 71 -1.29 -9.56 12.49
N ILE A 72 -1.92 -8.49 13.00
CA ILE A 72 -1.24 -7.21 13.26
C ILE A 72 -0.07 -7.39 14.22
N ALA A 73 -0.27 -8.09 15.35
CA ALA A 73 0.79 -8.35 16.31
C ALA A 73 1.96 -9.15 15.70
N ASN A 74 1.65 -10.13 14.83
CA ASN A 74 2.67 -10.90 14.14
C ASN A 74 3.48 -10.04 13.16
N PHE A 75 2.84 -9.21 12.34
CA PHE A 75 3.55 -8.28 11.45
C PHE A 75 4.42 -7.28 12.22
N GLN A 76 3.93 -6.77 13.36
CA GLN A 76 4.70 -5.89 14.22
C GLN A 76 5.95 -6.61 14.78
N SER A 77 5.81 -7.85 15.23
CA SER A 77 6.93 -8.65 15.77
C SER A 77 8.01 -8.96 14.72
N LEU A 78 7.61 -9.10 13.45
CA LEU A 78 8.51 -9.32 12.33
C LEU A 78 9.37 -8.10 11.98
N GLY A 79 8.98 -6.91 12.43
CA GLY A 79 9.71 -5.66 12.14
C GLY A 79 9.81 -5.34 10.66
N ILE A 80 8.74 -5.61 9.89
CA ILE A 80 8.71 -5.34 8.45
C ILE A 80 8.60 -3.84 8.15
N PHE A 81 9.03 -3.47 6.94
CA PHE A 81 8.85 -2.15 6.37
C PHE A 81 8.02 -2.24 5.08
N PHE A 82 7.24 -1.20 4.79
CA PHE A 82 6.52 -1.07 3.52
C PHE A 82 7.20 -0.04 2.61
N GLY A 83 7.64 -0.49 1.45
CA GLY A 83 8.25 0.33 0.40
C GLY A 83 7.30 0.59 -0.76
N ASP A 84 7.48 1.74 -1.42
CA ASP A 84 6.67 2.14 -2.57
C ASP A 84 7.52 2.42 -3.81
N SER A 85 7.39 1.58 -4.84
CA SER A 85 8.15 1.73 -6.09
C SER A 85 7.74 2.96 -6.91
N LEU A 86 6.56 3.55 -6.66
CA LEU A 86 6.13 4.76 -7.35
C LEU A 86 7.07 5.95 -7.04
N SER A 87 7.61 6.01 -5.81
CA SER A 87 8.58 7.04 -5.41
C SER A 87 9.90 6.90 -6.17
N LEU A 88 10.35 5.67 -6.39
CA LEU A 88 11.50 5.38 -7.25
C LEU A 88 11.23 5.77 -8.70
N PHE A 89 10.07 5.41 -9.26
CA PHE A 89 9.77 5.76 -10.66
C PHE A 89 9.69 7.28 -10.88
N LYS A 90 9.11 8.02 -9.93
CA LYS A 90 9.12 9.49 -9.94
C LYS A 90 10.53 10.05 -9.98
N TYR A 91 11.43 9.48 -9.17
CA TYR A 91 12.83 9.87 -9.16
C TYR A 91 13.49 9.59 -10.52
N LEU A 92 13.35 8.38 -11.07
CA LEU A 92 13.97 8.01 -12.34
C LEU A 92 13.50 8.86 -13.53
N VAL A 93 12.21 9.21 -13.56
CA VAL A 93 11.66 10.12 -14.58
C VAL A 93 12.20 11.53 -14.39
N LYS A 94 12.24 12.04 -13.14
CA LYS A 94 12.77 13.37 -12.83
C LYS A 94 14.24 13.51 -13.23
N GLU A 95 15.05 12.48 -13.00
CA GLU A 95 16.46 12.46 -13.40
C GLU A 95 16.67 12.10 -14.89
N SER A 96 15.59 12.01 -15.69
CA SER A 96 15.63 11.67 -17.11
C SER A 96 16.29 10.31 -17.42
N ILE A 97 16.37 9.42 -16.43
CA ILE A 97 16.89 8.05 -16.56
C ILE A 97 15.85 7.15 -17.23
N LEU A 98 14.57 7.32 -16.85
CA LEU A 98 13.46 6.55 -17.39
C LEU A 98 12.66 7.39 -18.40
N LYS A 99 12.79 7.02 -19.68
CA LYS A 99 12.08 7.63 -20.81
C LYS A 99 11.24 6.59 -21.53
N ASP A 100 10.19 7.05 -22.21
CA ASP A 100 9.43 6.20 -23.11
C ASP A 100 10.14 6.01 -24.46
N ARG A 101 9.49 5.29 -25.39
CA ARG A 101 10.05 5.00 -26.72
C ARG A 101 10.27 6.25 -27.58
N ASN A 102 9.54 7.34 -27.31
CA ASN A 102 9.67 8.58 -28.04
C ASN A 102 10.76 9.49 -27.45
N GLY A 103 11.37 9.08 -26.33
CA GLY A 103 12.34 9.88 -25.59
C GLY A 103 11.72 10.88 -24.62
N ASP A 104 10.40 10.81 -24.42
CA ASP A 104 9.64 11.62 -23.47
C ASP A 104 9.67 11.01 -22.07
N ASN A 105 9.17 11.78 -21.09
CA ASN A 105 9.03 11.29 -19.72
C ASN A 105 8.09 10.08 -19.65
N CYS A 106 8.61 8.95 -19.16
CA CYS A 106 7.79 7.75 -19.02
C CYS A 106 6.64 7.97 -18.05
N ALA A 107 5.46 7.43 -18.39
CA ALA A 107 4.35 7.38 -17.45
C ALA A 107 4.71 6.53 -16.23
N LEU A 108 4.19 6.94 -15.07
CA LEU A 108 4.58 6.37 -13.77
C LEU A 108 3.87 5.06 -13.40
N ASN A 109 2.94 4.58 -14.22
CA ASN A 109 2.30 3.30 -13.95
C ASN A 109 3.24 2.15 -14.33
N GLN A 110 3.18 1.05 -13.57
CA GLN A 110 4.07 -0.10 -13.74
C GLN A 110 4.07 -0.67 -15.17
N PHE A 111 2.92 -0.75 -15.83
CA PHE A 111 2.81 -1.25 -17.20
C PHE A 111 3.64 -0.43 -18.19
N ALA A 112 3.54 0.90 -18.13
CA ALA A 112 4.31 1.79 -18.99
C ALA A 112 5.81 1.67 -18.73
N VAL A 113 6.23 1.63 -17.45
CA VAL A 113 7.63 1.44 -17.08
C VAL A 113 8.18 0.12 -17.62
N TYR A 114 7.43 -0.97 -17.45
CA TYR A 114 7.83 -2.28 -17.97
C TYR A 114 8.00 -2.27 -19.49
N LYS A 115 7.02 -1.68 -20.20
CA LYS A 115 7.05 -1.58 -21.66
C LYS A 115 8.20 -0.72 -22.16
N ALA A 116 8.54 0.36 -21.44
CA ALA A 116 9.67 1.22 -21.78
C ALA A 116 11.02 0.49 -21.60
N LEU A 117 11.16 -0.31 -20.54
CA LEU A 117 12.43 -0.99 -20.22
C LEU A 117 12.67 -2.27 -21.03
N PHE A 118 11.62 -2.99 -21.41
CA PHE A 118 11.74 -4.34 -21.98
C PHE A 118 11.12 -4.50 -23.36
N ASP A 119 10.46 -3.47 -23.89
CA ASP A 119 9.68 -3.52 -25.12
C ASP A 119 8.52 -4.53 -25.10
N GLN A 120 8.10 -4.99 -23.91
CA GLN A 120 7.14 -6.07 -23.71
C GLN A 120 5.91 -5.62 -22.95
N CYS A 121 4.81 -6.35 -23.08
CA CYS A 121 3.61 -6.20 -22.27
C CYS A 121 3.51 -7.39 -21.30
N PHE A 122 2.81 -7.19 -20.19
CA PHE A 122 2.41 -8.26 -19.27
C PHE A 122 0.93 -8.11 -18.93
N ASP A 123 0.32 -9.16 -18.38
CA ASP A 123 -1.09 -9.17 -17.98
C ASP A 123 -1.29 -8.37 -16.68
N ALA A 124 -1.42 -7.06 -16.82
CA ALA A 124 -1.69 -6.16 -15.70
C ALA A 124 -3.04 -6.49 -15.03
N HIS A 125 -3.13 -6.24 -13.73
CA HIS A 125 -4.25 -6.62 -12.86
C HIS A 125 -4.33 -8.11 -12.50
N ASP A 126 -3.34 -8.91 -12.89
CA ASP A 126 -3.03 -10.17 -12.24
C ASP A 126 -1.92 -9.92 -11.21
N ALA A 127 -2.22 -10.11 -9.92
CA ALA A 127 -1.31 -9.76 -8.84
C ALA A 127 0.04 -10.50 -8.91
N LEU A 128 0.06 -11.73 -9.42
CA LEU A 128 1.31 -12.48 -9.56
C LEU A 128 2.14 -11.94 -10.72
N GLU A 129 1.51 -11.64 -11.86
CA GLU A 129 2.20 -11.02 -12.99
C GLU A 129 2.66 -9.59 -12.68
N ASP A 130 1.87 -8.82 -11.92
CA ASP A 130 2.26 -7.52 -11.39
C ASP A 130 3.52 -7.64 -10.51
N VAL A 131 3.58 -8.59 -9.58
CA VAL A 131 4.77 -8.78 -8.73
C VAL A 131 5.99 -9.25 -9.55
N LYS A 132 5.83 -10.16 -10.50
CA LYS A 132 6.91 -10.62 -11.39
C LYS A 132 7.44 -9.49 -12.25
N ALA A 133 6.55 -8.68 -12.82
CA ALA A 133 6.91 -7.52 -13.62
C ALA A 133 7.69 -6.50 -12.79
N LEU A 134 7.21 -6.20 -11.57
CA LEU A 134 7.91 -5.31 -10.65
C LEU A 134 9.29 -5.85 -10.27
N HIS A 135 9.39 -7.13 -9.90
CA HIS A 135 10.67 -7.77 -9.61
C HIS A 135 11.66 -7.62 -10.77
N ARG A 136 11.21 -7.87 -12.01
CA ARG A 136 12.05 -7.72 -13.20
C ARG A 136 12.49 -6.28 -13.41
N ILE A 137 11.62 -5.29 -13.19
CA ILE A 137 11.98 -3.86 -13.26
C ILE A 137 13.07 -3.52 -12.23
N LEU A 138 12.97 -4.04 -11.01
CA LEU A 138 13.87 -3.67 -9.92
C LEU A 138 15.23 -4.36 -10.00
N PHE A 139 15.27 -5.64 -10.40
CA PHE A 139 16.47 -6.48 -10.27
C PHE A 139 17.00 -7.05 -11.59
N SER A 140 16.27 -6.89 -12.69
CA SER A 140 16.63 -7.48 -13.99
C SER A 140 16.46 -6.49 -15.15
N SER A 141 16.42 -5.19 -14.84
CA SER A 141 16.29 -4.13 -15.82
C SER A 141 17.65 -3.53 -16.18
N PRO A 142 17.76 -2.85 -17.33
CA PRO A 142 18.98 -2.11 -17.70
C PRO A 142 19.25 -0.90 -16.78
N LEU A 143 18.39 -0.60 -15.81
CA LEU A 143 18.57 0.50 -14.88
C LEU A 143 19.77 0.30 -13.94
N ASN A 144 20.21 -0.96 -13.73
CA ASN A 144 21.34 -1.32 -12.86
C ASN A 144 21.31 -0.64 -11.49
N LEU A 145 20.13 -0.58 -10.87
CA LEU A 145 19.93 0.07 -9.58
C LEU A 145 20.65 -0.70 -8.47
N SER A 146 21.43 0.00 -7.65
CA SER A 146 22.03 -0.63 -6.47
C SER A 146 20.97 -0.83 -5.38
N GLU A 147 21.21 -1.78 -4.47
CA GLU A 147 20.35 -1.98 -3.30
C GLU A 147 20.18 -0.69 -2.47
N LYS A 148 21.24 0.13 -2.38
CA LYS A 148 21.20 1.44 -1.70
C LYS A 148 20.25 2.41 -2.38
N ASP A 149 20.23 2.44 -3.71
CA ASP A 149 19.30 3.28 -4.47
C ASP A 149 17.86 2.83 -4.25
N LEU A 150 17.62 1.52 -4.29
CA LEU A 150 16.31 0.93 -4.04
C LEU A 150 15.78 1.33 -2.65
N ILE A 151 16.55 1.07 -1.59
CA ILE A 151 16.14 1.39 -0.20
C ILE A 151 15.88 2.88 -0.03
N LYS A 152 16.77 3.73 -0.55
CA LYS A 152 16.65 5.19 -0.45
C LYS A 152 15.38 5.70 -1.11
N HIS A 153 15.04 5.18 -2.28
CA HIS A 153 13.97 5.73 -3.12
C HIS A 153 12.60 5.05 -2.93
N PHE A 154 12.54 3.87 -2.32
CA PHE A 154 11.26 3.27 -1.90
C PHE A 154 10.55 4.02 -0.79
N GLN A 155 11.26 4.91 -0.07
CA GLN A 155 10.72 5.63 1.09
C GLN A 155 10.05 4.67 2.07
N ALA A 156 10.77 3.59 2.41
CA ALA A 156 10.26 2.53 3.25
C ALA A 156 9.86 3.08 4.62
N ILE A 157 8.65 2.73 5.07
CA ILE A 157 8.14 3.12 6.40
C ILE A 157 8.01 1.87 7.27
N PRO A 158 8.30 1.96 8.58
CA PRO A 158 8.04 0.87 9.52
C PRO A 158 6.56 0.45 9.52
N PHE A 159 6.30 -0.81 9.85
CA PHE A 159 4.93 -1.32 10.02
C PHE A 159 4.09 -0.45 10.95
N ASP A 160 4.64 -0.08 12.11
CA ASP A 160 3.91 0.69 13.13
C ASP A 160 3.45 2.06 12.59
N ASP A 161 4.33 2.76 11.88
CA ASP A 161 3.99 4.04 11.25
C ASP A 161 2.90 3.86 10.18
N ALA A 162 3.03 2.83 9.34
CA ALA A 162 2.02 2.50 8.32
C ALA A 162 0.65 2.15 8.94
N TYR A 163 0.66 1.44 10.08
CA TYR A 163 -0.55 1.09 10.82
C TYR A 163 -1.22 2.32 11.44
N GLN A 164 -0.45 3.21 12.07
CA GLN A 164 -0.99 4.47 12.60
C GLN A 164 -1.54 5.39 11.51
N ASP A 165 -0.84 5.51 10.38
CA ASP A 165 -1.32 6.26 9.21
C ASP A 165 -2.67 5.71 8.73
N ASN A 166 -2.82 4.39 8.70
CA ASN A 166 -4.06 3.74 8.28
C ASN A 166 -5.23 4.01 9.25
N LEU A 167 -4.98 3.88 10.56
CA LEU A 167 -5.98 4.22 11.58
C LEU A 167 -6.43 5.68 11.50
N TYR A 168 -5.49 6.60 11.27
CA TYR A 168 -5.81 8.02 11.07
C TYR A 168 -6.69 8.23 9.82
N LEU A 169 -6.38 7.55 8.71
CA LEU A 169 -7.15 7.67 7.47
C LEU A 169 -8.58 7.12 7.64
N ASP A 170 -8.76 6.02 8.36
CA ASP A 170 -10.06 5.44 8.67
C ASP A 170 -10.89 6.36 9.56
N GLN A 171 -10.30 6.87 10.64
CA GLN A 171 -10.95 7.84 11.52
C GLN A 171 -11.36 9.08 10.73
N ARG A 172 -10.47 9.61 9.90
CA ARG A 172 -10.77 10.76 9.04
C ARG A 172 -11.92 10.48 8.09
N HIS A 173 -11.99 9.28 7.51
CA HIS A 173 -13.07 8.89 6.63
C HIS A 173 -14.42 8.87 7.37
N GLN A 174 -14.47 8.27 8.56
CA GLN A 174 -15.67 8.25 9.42
C GLN A 174 -16.12 9.67 9.82
N LEU A 175 -15.17 10.54 10.16
CA LEU A 175 -15.46 11.95 10.45
C LEU A 175 -16.07 12.67 9.25
N ILE A 176 -15.51 12.48 8.05
CA ILE A 176 -16.05 13.05 6.81
C ILE A 176 -17.48 12.57 6.58
N GLN A 177 -17.74 11.26 6.68
CA GLN A 177 -19.09 10.72 6.48
C GLN A 177 -20.09 11.31 7.46
N THR A 178 -19.73 11.40 8.75
CA THR A 178 -20.60 11.92 9.80
C THR A 178 -20.88 13.41 9.59
N LEU A 179 -19.85 14.20 9.30
CA LEU A 179 -19.96 15.64 9.07
C LEU A 179 -20.75 15.95 7.79
N ASP A 180 -20.48 15.25 6.69
CA ASP A 180 -21.20 15.43 5.43
C ASP A 180 -22.67 15.08 5.60
N THR A 181 -23.00 14.04 6.36
CA THR A 181 -24.39 13.66 6.66
C THR A 181 -25.11 14.73 7.50
N LYS A 182 -24.44 15.28 8.53
CA LYS A 182 -25.06 16.22 9.47
C LYS A 182 -25.11 17.67 8.98
N LEU A 183 -24.17 18.06 8.12
CA LEU A 183 -23.98 19.42 7.63
C LEU A 183 -24.18 19.54 6.11
N HIS A 184 -24.84 18.54 5.51
CA HIS A 184 -25.06 18.50 4.07
C HIS A 184 -25.75 19.77 3.58
N GLY A 185 -25.20 20.40 2.55
CA GLY A 185 -25.74 21.66 2.01
C GLY A 185 -25.54 22.89 2.89
N THR A 186 -25.15 22.74 4.16
CA THR A 186 -24.84 23.86 5.07
C THR A 186 -23.40 24.34 4.90
N ILE A 187 -22.45 23.42 4.71
CA ILE A 187 -21.05 23.75 4.44
C ILE A 187 -20.55 23.06 3.18
N THR A 188 -19.47 23.59 2.63
CA THR A 188 -18.84 23.00 1.44
C THR A 188 -18.09 21.72 1.80
N LYS A 189 -17.94 20.82 0.81
CA LYS A 189 -17.14 19.59 0.96
C LYS A 189 -15.69 19.87 1.39
N SER A 190 -15.11 20.99 0.95
CA SER A 190 -13.74 21.36 1.34
C SER A 190 -13.65 21.74 2.82
N MET A 191 -14.70 22.37 3.39
CA MET A 191 -14.79 22.65 4.82
C MET A 191 -14.93 21.36 5.62
N VAL A 192 -15.79 20.41 5.20
CA VAL A 192 -15.91 19.08 5.81
C VAL A 192 -14.54 18.39 5.88
N GLN A 193 -13.81 18.38 4.77
CA GLN A 193 -12.48 17.76 4.72
C GLN A 193 -11.48 18.43 5.66
N LYS A 194 -11.49 19.77 5.75
CA LYS A 194 -10.59 20.51 6.66
C LYS A 194 -10.89 20.19 8.12
N ILE A 195 -12.16 20.20 8.52
CA ILE A 195 -12.60 19.86 9.89
C ILE A 195 -12.19 18.43 10.25
N ALA A 196 -12.47 17.46 9.37
CA ALA A 196 -12.12 16.07 9.60
C ALA A 196 -10.60 15.84 9.66
N ARG A 197 -9.81 16.56 8.85
CA ARG A 197 -8.34 16.51 8.91
C ARG A 197 -7.79 16.98 10.26
N SER A 198 -8.46 17.93 10.91
CA SER A 198 -8.13 18.39 12.26
C SER A 198 -8.58 17.44 13.37
N GLY A 199 -9.19 16.29 13.04
CA GLY A 199 -9.69 15.33 14.02
C GLY A 199 -10.99 15.76 14.73
N LEU A 200 -11.66 16.81 14.25
CA LEU A 200 -12.88 17.32 14.86
C LEU A 200 -14.11 16.60 14.32
N SER A 201 -14.95 16.10 15.22
CA SER A 201 -16.26 15.53 14.91
C SER A 201 -17.38 16.55 15.00
N PHE A 202 -18.55 16.21 14.45
CA PHE A 202 -19.76 17.01 14.61
C PHE A 202 -20.10 17.23 16.10
N ALA A 203 -19.93 16.21 16.94
CA ALA A 203 -20.16 16.31 18.38
C ALA A 203 -19.21 17.32 19.05
N ASN A 204 -17.94 17.40 18.60
CA ASN A 204 -17.02 18.43 19.09
C ASN A 204 -17.50 19.83 18.70
N LEU A 205 -17.95 20.01 17.46
CA LEU A 205 -18.47 21.30 17.00
C LEU A 205 -19.74 21.71 17.78
N GLN A 206 -20.65 20.77 18.00
CA GLN A 206 -21.87 20.99 18.77
C GLN A 206 -21.56 21.37 20.21
N SER A 207 -20.64 20.63 20.86
CA SER A 207 -20.19 20.92 22.23
C SER A 207 -19.56 22.31 22.35
N LEU A 208 -18.73 22.72 21.37
CA LEU A 208 -18.15 24.06 21.33
C LEU A 208 -19.21 25.15 21.17
N PHE A 209 -20.18 24.94 20.28
CA PHE A 209 -21.29 25.87 20.08
C PHE A 209 -22.15 26.00 21.34
N ASP A 210 -22.50 24.88 21.98
CA ASP A 210 -23.32 24.90 23.19
C ASP A 210 -22.63 25.60 24.36
N LYS A 211 -21.30 25.48 24.46
CA LYS A 211 -20.52 26.06 25.55
C LYS A 211 -20.16 27.53 25.35
N PHE A 212 -19.95 27.97 24.11
CA PHE A 212 -19.39 29.30 23.83
C PHE A 212 -20.18 30.12 22.80
N GLY A 213 -21.12 29.51 22.07
CA GLY A 213 -21.80 30.11 20.92
C GLY A 213 -23.25 30.55 21.17
N ARG A 214 -23.81 30.33 22.37
CA ARG A 214 -25.17 30.74 22.74
C ARG A 214 -25.27 32.17 23.32
N ASN A 215 -24.24 33.00 23.10
CA ASN A 215 -24.24 34.40 23.53
C ASN A 215 -25.15 35.26 22.66
#